data_AF-A0A965CQE2-F1
#
_entry.id   AF-A0A965CQE2-F1
#
_cell.length_a   1.000
_cell.length_b   1.000
_cell.length_c   1.000
_cell.angle_alpha   90.00
_cell.angle_beta   90.00
_cell.angle_gamma   90.00
#
_symmetry.space_group_name_H-M   'P 1'
#
loop_
_entity.id
_entity.type
_entity.pdbx_description
1 polymer ?
#
loop_
_entity_poly.entity_id
_entity_poly.type
_entity_poly.pdbx_seq_one_letter_code
_entity_poly.pdbx_strand_id
1 'polypeptide(L)'
;MFSFHTHEVLSSIHKVESDFWEEMLDKLYSKVVQKHKSCLGLISNTIKTKPNDKVGEFSENTQFLFKSKIDPEKHNLLLLIDKDKFNAIFQEYLAFEEDDRSDFYHLKEKYEIGFEMLVYPLYTQLEKKAFLMLEHPTEKIILDRICSEINRILSEK
;
A
#
# COMPACT_ATOMS: atom_id res chain seq x y z
N MET A 1 24.11 -11.81 -5.43
CA MET A 1 23.40 -11.02 -6.45
C MET A 1 21.98 -11.54 -6.53
N PHE A 2 21.03 -10.87 -5.89
CA PHE A 2 19.61 -11.23 -6.01
C PHE A 2 19.06 -10.49 -7.22
N SER A 3 18.86 -11.23 -8.31
CA SER A 3 18.24 -10.75 -9.53
C SER A 3 16.74 -10.62 -9.27
N PHE A 4 16.27 -9.41 -8.94
CA PHE A 4 14.86 -9.10 -9.03
C PHE A 4 14.56 -8.95 -10.53
N HIS A 5 13.75 -9.86 -11.06
CA HIS A 5 13.39 -9.87 -12.47
C HIS A 5 12.55 -8.64 -12.80
N THR A 6 12.98 -7.95 -13.85
CA THR A 6 12.23 -7.04 -14.72
C THR A 6 10.93 -7.72 -15.16
N HIS A 7 9.82 -7.46 -14.47
CA HIS A 7 8.54 -7.49 -15.15
C HIS A 7 8.50 -6.33 -16.13
N GLU A 8 7.93 -6.53 -17.32
CA GLU A 8 7.62 -5.43 -18.24
C GLU A 8 7.05 -4.28 -17.42
N VAL A 9 7.70 -3.13 -17.51
CA VAL A 9 7.36 -1.92 -16.78
C VAL A 9 5.93 -1.54 -17.16
N LEU A 10 4.96 -2.04 -16.41
CA LEU A 10 3.62 -1.51 -16.37
C LEU A 10 3.74 -0.23 -15.54
N SER A 11 4.17 0.85 -16.20
CA SER A 11 4.43 2.18 -15.63
C SER A 11 3.25 2.80 -14.88
N SER A 12 2.10 2.12 -14.82
CA SER A 12 0.85 2.61 -14.27
C SER A 12 0.24 1.78 -13.15
N ILE A 13 0.82 0.66 -12.69
CA ILE A 13 0.12 -0.20 -11.71
C ILE A 13 -0.16 0.55 -10.39
N HIS A 14 0.80 1.34 -9.92
CA HIS A 14 0.65 2.11 -8.69
C HIS A 14 -0.26 3.33 -8.86
N LYS A 15 -0.53 3.74 -10.10
CA LYS A 15 -1.38 4.89 -10.43
C LYS A 15 -2.82 4.42 -10.62
N VAL A 16 -3.69 4.80 -9.69
CA VAL A 16 -5.12 4.50 -9.76
C VAL A 16 -5.83 5.60 -10.57
N GLU A 17 -6.31 5.29 -11.77
CA GLU A 17 -7.03 6.25 -12.64
C GLU A 17 -8.53 6.35 -12.33
N SER A 18 -8.96 5.89 -11.17
CA SER A 18 -10.37 5.89 -10.74
C SER A 18 -10.71 7.14 -9.94
N ASP A 19 -11.82 7.79 -10.29
CA ASP A 19 -12.42 8.85 -9.48
C ASP A 19 -12.94 8.33 -8.12
N PHE A 20 -13.17 7.01 -8.01
CA PHE A 20 -13.70 6.34 -6.81
C PHE A 20 -12.59 5.74 -5.93
N TRP A 21 -11.65 6.59 -5.51
CA TRP A 21 -10.48 6.19 -4.71
C TRP A 21 -10.81 5.36 -3.45
N GLU A 22 -11.76 5.81 -2.62
CA GLU A 22 -12.13 5.08 -1.40
C GLU A 22 -12.82 3.74 -1.70
N GLU A 23 -13.62 3.67 -2.78
CA GLU A 23 -14.20 2.40 -3.22
C GLU A 23 -13.10 1.41 -3.65
N MET A 24 -12.02 1.91 -4.27
CA MET A 24 -10.86 1.11 -4.63
C MET A 24 -10.11 0.60 -3.40
N LEU A 25 -9.90 1.46 -2.39
CA LEU A 25 -9.29 1.04 -1.12
C LEU A 25 -10.14 -0.03 -0.41
N ASP A 26 -11.47 0.10 -0.41
CA ASP A 26 -12.38 -0.91 0.15
C ASP A 26 -12.30 -2.25 -0.60
N LYS A 27 -12.22 -2.21 -1.93
CA LYS A 27 -12.06 -3.41 -2.76
C LYS A 27 -10.72 -4.09 -2.47
N LEU A 28 -9.63 -3.33 -2.38
CA LEU A 28 -8.31 -3.84 -2.02
C LEU A 28 -8.30 -4.42 -0.61
N TYR A 29 -8.92 -3.74 0.34
CA TYR A 29 -9.04 -4.23 1.71
C TYR A 29 -9.78 -5.57 1.77
N SER A 30 -10.98 -5.64 1.19
CA SER A 30 -11.84 -6.83 1.24
C SER A 30 -11.31 -8.00 0.39
N LYS A 31 -10.76 -7.73 -0.81
CA LYS A 31 -10.30 -8.76 -1.73
C LYS A 31 -8.85 -9.19 -1.49
N VAL A 32 -7.98 -8.31 -1.00
CA VAL A 32 -6.53 -8.59 -0.82
C VAL A 32 -6.16 -8.64 0.66
N VAL A 33 -6.30 -7.54 1.43
CA VAL A 33 -5.85 -7.47 2.83
C VAL A 33 -6.49 -8.56 3.68
N GLN A 34 -7.80 -8.76 3.54
CA GLN A 34 -8.51 -9.75 4.34
C GLN A 34 -8.17 -11.19 3.94
N LYS A 35 -7.84 -11.45 2.67
CA LYS A 35 -7.60 -12.80 2.17
C LYS A 35 -6.18 -13.31 2.41
N HIS A 36 -5.17 -12.46 2.25
CA HIS A 36 -3.77 -12.88 2.37
C HIS A 36 -3.27 -12.77 3.80
N LYS A 37 -2.62 -13.83 4.31
CA LYS A 37 -2.13 -13.86 5.71
C LYS A 37 -0.98 -12.89 5.94
N SER A 38 -0.15 -12.66 4.93
CA SER A 38 1.00 -11.74 4.99
C SER A 38 0.60 -10.26 5.01
N CYS A 39 -0.65 -9.91 4.65
CA CYS A 39 -1.09 -8.53 4.69
C CYS A 39 -1.35 -8.07 6.12
N LEU A 40 -0.86 -6.89 6.46
CA LEU A 40 -1.05 -6.22 7.75
C LEU A 40 -2.23 -5.24 7.70
N GLY A 41 -2.37 -4.52 6.59
CA GLY A 41 -3.42 -3.52 6.44
C GLY A 41 -3.20 -2.62 5.24
N LEU A 42 -4.01 -1.58 5.17
CA LEU A 42 -3.81 -0.42 4.30
C LEU A 42 -3.64 0.83 5.16
N ILE A 43 -2.81 1.76 4.72
CA ILE A 43 -2.70 3.11 5.26
C ILE A 43 -2.91 4.10 4.13
N SER A 44 -3.73 5.14 4.32
CA SER A 44 -3.99 6.18 3.32
C SER A 44 -3.90 7.58 3.92
N ASN A 45 -3.72 8.60 3.07
CA ASN A 45 -3.83 10.01 3.46
C ASN A 45 -5.22 10.60 3.15
N THR A 46 -6.24 9.75 3.07
CA THR A 46 -7.61 10.12 2.72
C THR A 46 -8.59 9.62 3.76
N ILE A 47 -9.69 10.35 3.93
CA ILE A 47 -10.78 9.98 4.84
C ILE A 47 -12.12 10.05 4.12
N LYS A 48 -13.01 9.11 4.46
CA LYS A 48 -14.42 9.16 4.08
C LYS A 48 -15.14 10.20 4.92
N THR A 49 -15.72 11.20 4.27
CA THR A 49 -16.55 12.22 4.96
C THR A 49 -17.92 11.67 5.35
N LYS A 50 -18.41 10.65 4.61
CA LYS A 50 -19.70 10.00 4.79
C LYS A 50 -19.56 8.48 4.59
N PRO A 51 -20.45 7.64 5.16
CA PRO A 51 -20.37 6.19 5.01
C PRO A 51 -20.35 5.68 3.55
N ASN A 52 -21.00 6.42 2.64
CA ASN A 52 -21.06 6.10 1.21
C ASN A 52 -20.11 6.97 0.36
N ASP A 53 -19.14 7.62 0.98
CA ASP A 53 -18.14 8.40 0.27
C ASP A 53 -17.19 7.45 -0.45
N LYS A 54 -17.26 7.51 -1.79
CA LYS A 54 -16.47 6.67 -2.70
C LYS A 54 -15.19 7.34 -3.14
N VAL A 55 -15.04 8.64 -2.90
CA VAL A 55 -13.94 9.46 -3.42
C VAL A 55 -12.95 9.74 -2.31
N GLY A 56 -13.45 10.09 -1.12
CA GLY A 56 -12.65 10.53 0.02
C GLY A 56 -12.00 11.88 -0.20
N GLU A 57 -11.67 12.55 0.90
CA GLU A 57 -10.97 13.82 0.91
C GLU A 57 -9.58 13.65 1.51
N PHE A 58 -8.63 14.48 1.09
CA PHE A 58 -7.30 14.52 1.70
C PHE A 58 -7.43 14.80 3.21
N SER A 59 -6.68 14.07 4.01
CA SER A 59 -6.57 14.26 5.45
C SER A 59 -5.13 14.59 5.80
N GLU A 60 -4.95 15.49 6.77
CA GLU A 60 -3.64 15.73 7.35
C GLU A 60 -3.13 14.53 8.16
N ASN A 61 -4.02 13.63 8.57
CA ASN A 61 -3.69 12.43 9.33
C ASN A 61 -3.74 11.20 8.42
N THR A 62 -2.93 10.19 8.73
CA THR A 62 -3.00 8.89 8.08
C THR A 62 -4.20 8.09 8.62
N GLN A 63 -4.94 7.46 7.73
CA GLN A 63 -6.05 6.56 8.05
C GLN A 63 -5.59 5.12 7.87
N PHE A 64 -5.93 4.26 8.83
CA PHE A 64 -5.52 2.85 8.82
C PHE A 64 -6.74 1.93 8.65
N LEU A 65 -6.60 0.96 7.76
CA LEU A 65 -7.51 -0.17 7.59
C LEU A 65 -6.75 -1.47 7.91
N PHE A 66 -6.70 -1.82 9.19
CA PHE A 66 -5.99 -3.01 9.66
C PHE A 66 -6.73 -4.31 9.32
N LYS A 67 -5.96 -5.37 9.09
CA LYS A 67 -6.52 -6.73 9.00
C LYS A 67 -7.23 -7.09 10.31
N SER A 68 -8.38 -7.76 10.22
CA SER A 68 -9.28 -8.00 11.36
C SER A 68 -8.72 -8.87 12.49
N LYS A 69 -7.60 -9.57 12.26
CA LYS A 69 -6.88 -10.39 13.24
C LYS A 69 -5.38 -10.12 13.18
N ILE A 70 -5.02 -8.84 13.10
CA ILE A 70 -3.63 -8.42 13.21
C ILE A 70 -3.11 -8.70 14.63
N ASP A 71 -1.84 -9.06 14.71
CA ASP A 71 -1.15 -9.19 16.00
C ASP A 71 -1.13 -7.83 16.75
N PRO A 72 -1.48 -7.79 18.05
CA PRO A 72 -1.54 -6.53 18.81
C PRO A 72 -0.21 -5.77 18.90
N GLU A 73 0.92 -6.46 18.96
CA GLU A 73 2.24 -5.81 19.00
C GLU A 73 2.51 -5.13 17.66
N LYS A 74 2.30 -5.85 16.55
CA LYS A 74 2.42 -5.30 15.19
C LYS A 74 1.46 -4.13 14.96
N HIS A 75 0.22 -4.23 15.45
CA HIS A 75 -0.75 -3.14 15.37
C HIS A 75 -0.22 -1.86 16.03
N ASN A 76 0.31 -1.95 17.25
CA ASN A 76 0.85 -0.79 17.97
C ASN A 76 2.07 -0.19 17.26
N LEU A 77 2.94 -1.04 16.70
CA LEU A 77 4.10 -0.62 15.94
C LEU A 77 3.71 0.10 14.62
N LEU A 78 2.70 -0.39 13.91
CA LEU A 78 2.22 0.25 12.68
C LEU A 78 1.63 1.65 12.91
N LEU A 79 1.04 1.90 14.09
CA LEU A 79 0.56 3.23 14.47
C LEU A 79 1.66 4.27 14.64
N LEU A 80 2.94 3.85 14.68
CA LEU A 80 4.08 4.77 14.67
C LEU A 80 4.31 5.44 13.31
N ILE A 81 3.66 4.96 12.24
CA ILE A 81 3.69 5.56 10.91
C ILE A 81 2.76 6.78 10.88
N ASP A 82 3.31 7.90 11.35
CA ASP A 82 2.68 9.22 11.23
C ASP A 82 2.72 9.74 9.78
N LYS A 83 2.12 10.92 9.58
CA LYS A 83 2.07 11.63 8.29
C LYS A 83 3.47 11.87 7.70
N ASP A 84 4.44 12.24 8.53
CA ASP A 84 5.77 12.62 8.07
C ASP A 84 6.54 11.39 7.60
N LYS A 85 6.48 10.29 8.35
CA LYS A 85 7.03 9.00 7.93
C LYS A 85 6.33 8.49 6.67
N PHE A 86 5.00 8.53 6.62
CA PHE A 86 4.23 8.12 5.44
C PHE A 86 4.65 8.89 4.18
N ASN A 87 4.77 10.22 4.29
CA ASN A 87 5.22 11.05 3.17
C ASN A 87 6.68 10.79 2.80
N ALA A 88 7.57 10.62 3.78
CA ALA A 88 8.98 10.31 3.55
C ALA A 88 9.15 8.99 2.78
N ILE A 89 8.41 7.94 3.17
CA ILE A 89 8.38 6.65 2.47
C ILE A 89 7.95 6.85 1.00
N PHE A 90 6.87 7.62 0.78
CA PHE A 90 6.39 7.90 -0.57
C PHE A 90 7.40 8.69 -1.41
N GLN A 91 8.03 9.72 -0.82
CA GLN A 91 9.03 10.53 -1.52
C GLN A 91 10.25 9.70 -1.90
N GLU A 92 10.72 8.83 -1.00
CA GLU A 92 11.84 7.96 -1.30
C GLU A 92 11.49 6.96 -2.41
N TYR A 93 10.30 6.37 -2.37
CA TYR A 93 9.82 5.52 -3.46
C TYR A 93 9.74 6.26 -4.81
N LEU A 94 9.27 7.50 -4.81
CA LEU A 94 9.18 8.33 -6.01
C LEU A 94 10.55 8.87 -6.48
N ALA A 95 11.56 8.89 -5.63
CA ALA A 95 12.91 9.31 -5.99
C ALA A 95 13.64 8.31 -6.90
N PHE A 96 13.18 7.05 -6.95
CA PHE A 96 13.66 6.09 -7.94
C PHE A 96 13.08 6.41 -9.32
N GLU A 97 13.89 6.21 -10.36
CA GLU A 97 13.45 6.22 -11.76
C GLU A 97 12.34 5.19 -11.97
N GLU A 98 11.37 5.46 -12.87
CA GLU A 98 10.20 4.60 -13.05
C GLU A 98 10.57 3.15 -13.39
N ASP A 99 11.59 2.95 -14.22
CA ASP A 99 12.08 1.62 -14.62
C ASP A 99 12.76 0.84 -13.48
N ASP A 100 13.22 1.54 -12.44
CA ASP A 100 13.89 0.97 -11.27
C ASP A 100 12.94 0.76 -10.07
N ARG A 101 11.69 1.24 -10.16
CA ARG A 101 10.69 1.08 -9.10
C ARG A 101 10.22 -0.37 -9.02
N SER A 102 10.39 -0.97 -7.85
CA SER A 102 9.82 -2.27 -7.50
C SER A 102 8.36 -2.13 -7.07
N ASP A 103 7.52 -3.10 -7.42
CA ASP A 103 6.13 -3.21 -6.96
C ASP A 103 6.02 -3.11 -5.43
N PHE A 104 6.92 -3.81 -4.74
CA PHE A 104 7.02 -3.81 -3.29
C PHE A 104 8.30 -3.11 -2.86
N TYR A 105 8.17 -2.12 -2.00
CA TYR A 105 9.26 -1.38 -1.39
C TYR A 105 9.51 -1.91 0.03
N HIS A 106 10.78 -2.23 0.34
CA HIS A 106 11.15 -2.78 1.65
C HIS A 106 11.45 -1.65 2.64
N LEU A 107 10.59 -1.51 3.65
CA LEU A 107 10.83 -0.66 4.81
C LEU A 107 11.76 -1.36 5.79
N LYS A 108 12.99 -0.86 5.82
CA LYS A 108 14.03 -1.25 6.78
C LYS A 108 13.94 -0.42 8.06
N GLU A 109 14.77 -0.75 9.05
CA GLU A 109 14.82 -0.15 10.39
C GLU A 109 14.89 1.39 10.45
N LYS A 110 15.29 2.08 9.36
CA LYS A 110 15.42 3.56 9.30
C LYS A 110 14.14 4.34 9.64
N TYR A 111 12.97 3.71 9.51
CA TYR A 111 11.68 4.33 9.82
C TYR A 111 11.24 4.10 11.27
N GLU A 112 12.05 3.40 12.08
CA GLU A 112 11.83 3.17 13.51
C GLU A 112 10.46 2.53 13.84
N ILE A 113 9.92 1.75 12.90
CA ILE A 113 8.64 1.04 13.06
C ILE A 113 8.80 -0.17 14.00
N GLY A 114 10.03 -0.64 14.23
CA GLY A 114 10.32 -1.76 15.14
C GLY A 114 10.26 -3.15 14.49
N PHE A 115 9.95 -3.24 13.19
CA PHE A 115 10.07 -4.45 12.39
C PHE A 115 10.21 -4.13 10.89
N GLU A 116 10.67 -5.11 10.11
CA GLU A 116 10.77 -5.01 8.66
C GLU A 116 9.44 -5.35 7.97
N MET A 117 9.08 -4.57 6.96
CA MET A 117 7.83 -4.76 6.23
C MET A 117 7.95 -4.37 4.76
N LEU A 118 7.09 -4.93 3.93
CA LEU A 118 6.96 -4.55 2.53
C LEU A 118 5.76 -3.62 2.38
N VAL A 119 5.91 -2.56 1.59
CA VAL A 119 4.80 -1.69 1.21
C VAL A 119 4.61 -1.69 -0.29
N TYR A 120 3.35 -1.74 -0.72
CA TYR A 120 2.95 -1.57 -2.11
C TYR A 120 2.30 -0.17 -2.24
N PRO A 121 2.99 0.81 -2.84
CA PRO A 121 2.47 2.16 -2.99
C PRO A 121 1.32 2.23 -4.00
N LEU A 122 0.34 3.06 -3.69
CA LEU A 122 -0.80 3.40 -4.53
C LEU A 122 -1.00 4.90 -4.48
N TYR A 123 -1.26 5.53 -5.62
CA TYR A 123 -1.57 6.95 -5.66
C TYR A 123 -2.57 7.25 -6.76
N THR A 124 -3.38 8.28 -6.57
CA THR A 124 -4.20 8.84 -7.64
C THR A 124 -3.98 10.34 -7.73
N GLN A 125 -3.80 10.81 -8.96
CA GLN A 125 -3.41 12.18 -9.26
C GLN A 125 -2.22 12.63 -8.37
N LEU A 126 -2.09 13.93 -8.07
CA LEU A 126 -0.95 14.45 -7.31
C LEU A 126 -1.14 14.45 -5.78
N GLU A 127 -2.33 14.08 -5.26
CA GLU A 127 -2.68 14.33 -3.85
C GLU A 127 -2.97 13.08 -3.01
N LYS A 128 -3.61 12.05 -3.57
CA LYS A 128 -4.11 10.90 -2.81
C LYS A 128 -3.16 9.73 -2.89
N LYS A 129 -2.86 9.13 -1.75
CA LYS A 129 -1.80 8.15 -1.56
C LYS A 129 -2.23 7.08 -0.56
N ALA A 130 -1.81 5.84 -0.79
CA ALA A 130 -1.96 4.74 0.15
C ALA A 130 -0.83 3.73 0.02
N PHE A 131 -0.59 2.97 1.08
CA PHE A 131 0.24 1.77 1.05
C PHE A 131 -0.58 0.56 1.44
N LEU A 132 -0.48 -0.51 0.67
CA LEU A 132 -0.77 -1.84 1.18
C LEU A 132 0.46 -2.33 1.94
N MET A 133 0.26 -2.78 3.17
CA MET A 133 1.32 -3.17 4.10
C MET A 133 1.36 -4.69 4.23
N LEU A 134 2.55 -5.28 4.11
CA LEU A 134 2.79 -6.72 4.21
C LEU A 134 3.97 -7.02 5.12
N GLU A 135 3.95 -8.20 5.73
CA GLU A 135 5.07 -8.70 6.52
C GLU A 135 6.30 -8.99 5.65
N HIS A 136 7.49 -8.73 6.20
CA HIS A 136 8.73 -9.25 5.66
C HIS A 136 9.27 -10.37 6.57
N PRO A 137 9.77 -11.49 6.02
CA PRO A 137 9.75 -11.86 4.60
C PRO A 137 8.37 -12.38 4.14
N THR A 138 8.03 -12.14 2.87
CA THR A 138 6.90 -12.79 2.19
C THR A 138 7.41 -13.54 0.96
N GLU A 139 6.93 -14.76 0.75
CA GLU A 139 7.33 -15.60 -0.38
C GLU A 139 6.96 -14.95 -1.72
N LYS A 140 7.84 -15.07 -2.72
CA LYS A 140 7.62 -14.49 -4.05
C LYS A 140 6.29 -14.91 -4.67
N ILE A 141 5.91 -16.18 -4.55
CA ILE A 141 4.63 -16.68 -5.08
C ILE A 141 3.41 -15.99 -4.47
N ILE A 142 3.53 -15.52 -3.22
CA ILE A 142 2.47 -14.76 -2.54
C ILE A 142 2.46 -13.32 -3.07
N LEU A 143 3.64 -12.69 -3.22
CA LEU A 143 3.77 -11.36 -3.80
C LEU A 143 3.20 -11.30 -5.23
N ASP A 144 3.54 -12.26 -6.08
CA ASP A 144 3.06 -12.34 -7.47
C ASP A 144 1.52 -12.48 -7.53
N ARG A 145 0.93 -13.26 -6.61
CA ARG A 145 -0.53 -13.41 -6.48
C ARG A 145 -1.19 -12.12 -6.02
N ILE A 146 -0.60 -11.44 -5.04
CA ILE A 146 -1.10 -10.15 -4.54
C ILE A 146 -1.06 -9.11 -5.66
N CYS A 147 0.06 -8.96 -6.36
CA CYS A 147 0.15 -8.06 -7.53
C CYS A 147 -0.92 -8.39 -8.57
N SER A 148 -1.08 -9.67 -8.92
CA SER A 148 -2.08 -10.08 -9.92
C SER A 148 -3.52 -9.71 -9.50
N GLU A 149 -3.85 -9.86 -8.21
CA GLU A 149 -5.17 -9.48 -7.69
C GLU A 149 -5.36 -7.96 -7.65
N ILE A 150 -4.34 -7.20 -7.24
CA ILE A 150 -4.35 -5.74 -7.29
C ILE A 150 -4.59 -5.29 -8.73
N ASN A 151 -3.80 -5.79 -9.69
CA ASN A 151 -3.91 -5.43 -11.11
C ASN A 151 -5.32 -5.67 -11.65
N ARG A 152 -5.89 -6.84 -11.32
CA ARG A 152 -7.27 -7.16 -11.69
C ARG A 152 -8.26 -6.16 -11.10
N ILE A 153 -8.13 -5.81 -9.83
CA ILE A 153 -9.01 -4.84 -9.17
C ILE A 153 -8.87 -3.45 -9.81
N LEU A 154 -7.65 -2.98 -10.05
CA LEU A 154 -7.37 -1.68 -10.65
C LEU A 154 -7.84 -1.60 -12.13
N SER A 155 -7.93 -2.75 -12.81
CA SER A 155 -8.40 -2.84 -14.20
C SER A 155 -9.92 -3.06 -14.34
N GLU A 156 -10.62 -3.37 -13.24
CA GLU A 156 -12.09 -3.50 -13.22
C GLU A 156 -12.72 -2.09 -13.37
N LYS A 157 -13.05 -1.71 -14.61
CA LYS A 157 -13.79 -0.48 -14.95
C LYS A 157 -15.24 -0.51 -14.46
#